data_AF-A0AAD0SQI0-F1
#
_entry.id   AF-A0AAD0SQI0-F1
#
_cell.length_a   1.000
_cell.length_b   1.000
_cell.length_c   1.000
_cell.angle_alpha   90.00
_cell.angle_beta   90.00
_cell.angle_gamma   90.00
#
_symmetry.space_group_name_H-M   'P 1'
#
loop_
_entity.id
_entity.type
_entity.pdbx_description
1 polymer ?
#
loop_
_entity_poly.entity_id
_entity_poly.type
_entity_poly.pdbx_seq_one_letter_code
_entity_poly.pdbx_strand_id
1 'polypeptide(L)'
;MKTKLVLIALSIILFSACTDKENAEKFLKKEGYTDITMTGYNFFECSKDDSLSTGFTAKKNGKVIEGTVCTGMLLKNHTIKFK
;
A
#
# COMPACT_ATOMS: atom_id res chain seq x y z
N MET A 1 -5.73 4.70 -35.41
CA MET A 1 -5.93 5.36 -34.09
C MET A 1 -6.48 4.41 -33.00
N LYS A 2 -7.28 3.37 -33.34
CA LYS A 2 -7.86 2.45 -32.35
C LYS A 2 -6.83 1.62 -31.55
N THR A 3 -5.72 1.22 -32.18
CA THR A 3 -4.64 0.44 -31.55
C THR A 3 -3.83 1.23 -30.51
N LYS A 4 -3.69 2.55 -30.67
CA LYS A 4 -3.00 3.42 -29.69
C LYS A 4 -3.80 3.61 -28.39
N LEU A 5 -5.14 3.61 -28.47
CA LEU A 5 -6.03 3.73 -27.30
C LEU A 5 -6.01 2.48 -26.42
N VAL A 6 -5.87 1.29 -27.02
CA VAL A 6 -5.78 0.02 -26.27
C VAL A 6 -4.50 -0.06 -25.44
N LEU A 7 -3.38 0.43 -25.97
CA LEU A 7 -2.09 0.49 -25.25
C LEU A 7 -2.13 1.44 -24.04
N ILE A 8 -2.84 2.56 -24.16
CA ILE A 8 -3.00 3.52 -23.05
C ILE A 8 -3.89 2.92 -21.95
N ALA A 9 -4.98 2.25 -22.31
CA ALA A 9 -5.87 1.61 -21.34
C ALA A 9 -5.18 0.47 -20.57
N LEU A 10 -4.32 -0.32 -21.24
CA LEU A 10 -3.56 -1.40 -20.61
C LEU A 10 -2.52 -0.88 -19.61
N SER A 11 -1.94 0.30 -19.87
CA SER A 11 -0.98 0.93 -18.96
C SER A 11 -1.59 1.37 -17.63
N ILE A 12 -2.90 1.69 -17.58
CA ILE A 12 -3.57 2.17 -16.36
C ILE A 12 -3.89 1.01 -15.41
N ILE A 13 -4.13 -0.18 -15.95
CA ILE A 13 -4.43 -1.40 -15.16
C ILE A 13 -3.16 -1.95 -14.50
N LEU A 14 -1.97 -1.67 -15.05
CA LEU A 14 -0.69 -2.06 -14.46
C LEU A 14 -0.33 -1.28 -13.19
N PHE A 15 -0.93 -0.11 -12.94
CA PHE A 15 -0.66 0.69 -11.74
C PHE A 15 -1.48 0.27 -10.52
N SER A 16 -2.61 -0.43 -10.69
CA SER A 16 -3.38 -0.96 -9.56
C SER A 16 -2.79 -2.26 -8.99
N ALA A 17 -1.84 -2.88 -9.69
CA ALA A 17 -1.09 -4.05 -9.24
C ALA A 17 -0.03 -3.73 -8.17
N CYS A 18 0.21 -2.45 -7.86
CA CYS A 18 1.17 -2.02 -6.85
C CYS A 18 0.57 -1.94 -5.42
N THR A 19 -0.52 -2.66 -5.11
CA THR A 19 -1.07 -2.69 -3.74
C THR A 19 -1.14 -4.12 -3.24
N ASP A 20 -0.36 -4.44 -2.19
CA ASP A 20 -0.39 -5.74 -1.53
C ASP A 20 -1.13 -5.61 -0.19
N LYS A 21 -2.46 -5.71 -0.26
CA LYS A 21 -3.32 -5.59 0.92
C LYS A 21 -3.10 -6.73 1.90
N GLU A 22 -2.92 -7.95 1.38
CA GLU A 22 -2.84 -9.15 2.21
C GLU A 22 -1.56 -9.17 3.03
N ASN A 23 -0.40 -8.86 2.44
CA ASN A 23 0.85 -8.80 3.19
C ASN A 23 0.91 -7.59 4.11
N ALA A 24 0.36 -6.43 3.71
CA ALA A 24 0.24 -5.27 4.59
C ALA A 24 -0.62 -5.58 5.82
N GLU A 25 -1.76 -6.23 5.65
CA GLU A 25 -2.63 -6.62 6.76
C GLU A 25 -1.97 -7.64 7.69
N LYS A 26 -1.30 -8.68 7.13
CA LYS A 26 -0.55 -9.66 7.92
C LYS A 26 0.55 -9.01 8.75
N PHE A 27 1.29 -8.09 8.15
CA PHE A 27 2.34 -7.33 8.82
C PHE A 27 1.77 -6.49 9.99
N LEU A 28 0.69 -5.73 9.75
CA LEU A 28 0.03 -4.95 10.80
C LEU A 28 -0.51 -5.85 11.93
N LYS A 29 -1.12 -6.99 11.62
CA LYS A 29 -1.56 -7.95 12.65
C LYS A 29 -0.39 -8.46 13.50
N LYS A 30 0.74 -8.80 12.86
CA LYS A 30 1.96 -9.25 13.55
C LYS A 30 2.54 -8.16 14.47
N GLU A 31 2.41 -6.90 14.07
CA GLU A 31 2.81 -5.72 14.85
C GLU A 31 1.82 -5.34 15.96
N GLY A 32 0.73 -6.10 16.15
CA GLY A 32 -0.24 -5.90 17.22
C GLY A 32 -1.32 -4.85 16.93
N TYR A 33 -1.54 -4.51 15.66
CA TYR A 33 -2.67 -3.68 15.25
C TYR A 33 -3.96 -4.49 15.16
N THR A 34 -5.08 -3.87 15.53
CA THR A 34 -6.44 -4.43 15.46
C THR A 34 -7.37 -3.48 14.70
N ASP A 35 -8.59 -3.91 14.37
CA ASP A 35 -9.56 -3.10 13.59
C ASP A 35 -8.95 -2.49 12.31
N ILE A 36 -8.16 -3.29 11.59
CA ILE A 36 -7.38 -2.84 10.44
C ILE A 36 -8.31 -2.63 9.23
N THR A 37 -8.31 -1.40 8.71
CA THR A 37 -9.03 -1.00 7.49
C THR A 37 -8.02 -0.49 6.48
N MET A 38 -7.96 -1.10 5.29
CA MET A 38 -7.08 -0.65 4.21
C MET A 38 -7.76 0.47 3.42
N THR A 39 -7.15 1.64 3.38
CA THR A 39 -7.75 2.86 2.80
C THR A 39 -7.42 3.08 1.32
N GLY A 40 -6.48 2.31 0.74
CA GLY A 40 -6.17 2.31 -0.69
C GLY A 40 -4.70 2.57 -0.99
N TYR A 41 -4.38 3.00 -2.22
CA TYR A 41 -3.01 3.28 -2.63
C TYR A 41 -2.62 4.73 -2.35
N ASN A 42 -1.57 4.94 -1.54
CA ASN A 42 -1.05 6.27 -1.22
C ASN A 42 0.22 6.56 -2.05
N PHE A 43 0.03 7.14 -3.23
CA PHE A 43 1.08 7.38 -4.24
C PHE A 43 2.26 8.26 -3.77
N PHE A 44 2.08 9.04 -2.70
CA PHE A 44 3.03 10.09 -2.30
C PHE A 44 3.68 9.89 -0.92
N GLU A 45 3.29 8.86 -0.16
CA GLU A 45 3.84 8.67 1.19
C GLU A 45 5.10 7.82 1.20
N CYS A 46 5.22 6.82 0.33
CA CYS A 46 6.38 5.93 0.28
C CYS A 46 7.48 6.48 -0.64
N SER A 47 8.72 6.01 -0.45
CA SER A 47 9.86 6.45 -1.25
C SER A 47 9.71 5.97 -2.70
N LYS A 48 10.41 6.60 -3.65
CA LYS A 48 10.38 6.19 -5.07
C LYS A 48 10.84 4.75 -5.30
N ASP A 49 11.55 4.16 -4.34
CA ASP A 49 12.05 2.78 -4.35
C ASP A 49 11.05 1.75 -3.77
N ASP A 50 9.90 2.20 -3.27
CA ASP A 50 8.86 1.33 -2.73
C ASP A 50 7.88 0.93 -3.84
N SER A 51 7.78 -0.37 -4.11
CA SER A 51 6.87 -0.90 -5.14
C SER A 51 5.41 -0.84 -4.73
N LEU A 52 5.13 -0.84 -3.42
CA LEU A 52 3.79 -0.96 -2.88
C LEU A 52 3.56 0.05 -1.75
N SER A 53 2.45 0.77 -1.82
CA SER A 53 2.07 1.83 -0.88
C SER A 53 0.61 1.66 -0.45
N THR A 54 0.37 0.85 0.57
CA THR A 54 -1.00 0.55 1.03
C THR A 54 -1.33 1.38 2.26
N GLY A 55 -2.23 2.36 2.12
CA GLY A 55 -2.78 3.12 3.24
C GLY A 55 -3.63 2.26 4.16
N PHE A 56 -3.56 2.52 5.47
CA PHE A 56 -4.36 1.85 6.48
C PHE A 56 -4.79 2.78 7.61
N THR A 57 -5.90 2.41 8.23
CA THR A 57 -6.36 2.91 9.53
C THR A 57 -6.53 1.69 10.43
N ALA A 58 -5.93 1.70 11.62
CA ALA A 58 -6.02 0.60 12.56
C ALA A 58 -6.03 1.11 14.00
N LYS A 59 -6.33 0.26 14.97
CA LYS A 59 -6.17 0.55 16.40
C LYS A 59 -4.94 -0.13 16.97
N LYS A 60 -4.23 0.57 17.85
CA LYS A 60 -3.16 0.00 18.68
C LYS A 60 -3.19 0.69 20.04
N ASN A 61 -3.18 -0.10 21.11
CA ASN A 61 -3.23 0.40 22.50
C ASN A 61 -4.37 1.42 22.75
N GLY A 62 -5.56 1.16 22.18
CA GLY A 62 -6.74 2.01 22.35
C GLY A 62 -6.74 3.31 21.52
N LYS A 63 -5.70 3.58 20.73
CA LYS A 63 -5.62 4.73 19.83
C LYS A 63 -5.84 4.32 18.38
N VAL A 64 -6.54 5.15 17.62
CA VAL A 64 -6.63 5.02 16.17
C VAL A 64 -5.32 5.55 15.58
N ILE A 65 -4.70 4.76 14.71
CA ILE A 65 -3.46 5.05 14.01
C ILE A 65 -3.75 4.98 12.53
N GLU A 66 -3.34 6.03 11.82
CA GLU A 66 -3.40 6.13 10.36
C GLU A 66 -1.98 6.17 9.80
N GLY A 67 -1.79 5.52 8.67
CA GLY A 67 -0.50 5.53 7.99
C GLY A 67 -0.51 4.75 6.70
N THR A 68 0.67 4.52 6.16
CA THR A 68 0.88 3.74 4.94
C THR A 68 1.93 2.68 5.20
N VAL A 69 1.61 1.44 4.81
CA VAL A 69 2.60 0.35 4.75
C VAL A 69 3.33 0.45 3.42
N CYS A 70 4.61 0.79 3.49
CA CYS A 70 5.52 0.85 2.36
C CYS A 70 6.26 -0.48 2.24
N THR A 71 6.23 -1.09 1.05
CA THR A 71 7.00 -2.31 0.76
C THR A 71 8.08 -2.00 -0.26
N GLY A 72 9.34 -2.13 0.18
CA GLY A 72 10.51 -1.86 -0.66
C GLY A 72 10.70 -2.90 -1.77
N MET A 73 11.04 -2.44 -2.98
CA MET A 73 11.20 -3.31 -4.16
C MET A 73 12.34 -4.32 -4.02
N LEU A 74 13.44 -3.91 -3.37
CA LEU A 74 14.69 -4.67 -3.35
C LEU A 74 14.80 -5.67 -2.19
N LEU A 75 14.09 -5.45 -1.08
CA LEU A 75 14.30 -6.24 0.15
C LEU A 75 13.03 -6.85 0.76
N LYS A 76 11.84 -6.71 0.15
CA LYS A 76 10.55 -7.13 0.77
C LYS A 76 10.41 -6.67 2.23
N ASN A 77 11.08 -5.58 2.60
CA ASN A 77 10.96 -5.00 3.92
C ASN A 77 9.68 -4.18 3.95
N HIS A 78 8.86 -4.42 4.96
CA HIS A 78 7.66 -3.64 5.23
C HIS A 78 8.00 -2.58 6.27
N THR A 79 7.75 -1.31 5.93
CA THR A 79 7.92 -0.17 6.84
C THR A 79 6.57 0.50 7.02
N ILE A 80 6.25 0.93 8.24
CA ILE A 80 5.08 1.76 8.51
C ILE A 80 5.51 3.21 8.49
N LYS A 81 4.85 4.00 7.65
CA LYS A 81 4.94 5.46 7.71
C LYS A 81 3.66 6.00 8.32
N PHE A 82 3.77 6.59 9.49
CA PHE A 82 2.65 7.22 10.17
C PHE A 82 2.37 8.60 9.57
N LYS A 83 1.09 8.99 9.57
CA LYS A 83 0.65 10.35 9.24
C LYS A 83 0.80 11.29 10.43
#